data_AF-A0A0C3CS27-F1
#
_entry.id   AF-A0A0C3CS27-F1
#
_cell.length_a   1.000
_cell.length_b   1.000
_cell.length_c   1.000
_cell.angle_alpha   90.00
_cell.angle_beta   90.00
_cell.angle_gamma   90.00
#
_symmetry.space_group_name_H-M   'P 1'
#
loop_
_entity.id
_entity.type
_entity.pdbx_description
1 polymer ?
#
loop_
_entity_poly.entity_id
_entity_poly.type
_entity_poly.pdbx_seq_one_letter_code
_entity_poly.pdbx_strand_id
1 'polypeptide(L)'
;GAMFVPIILGSNKTTVSVATGNNEYWPIYISTGNVHNCAHRGHGQAVSLLGFLSIPKSKNTIADQEFESDSEFRTFRRHLFHSSLTAAVRIAALETMHPAMLKPEVTLCADGHYRRAIYGIGLYIADYPEQALLACIVQGWCPK
;
A
#
# COMPACT_ATOMS: atom_id res chain seq x y z
N GLY A 1 -16.25 -25.11 6.68
CA GLY A 1 -15.65 -25.04 5.33
C GLY A 1 -14.31 -24.32 5.36
N ALA A 2 -13.58 -24.26 4.25
CA ALA A 2 -12.39 -23.42 4.10
C ALA A 2 -12.75 -22.10 3.40
N MET A 3 -12.03 -21.02 3.71
CA MET A 3 -12.21 -19.69 3.11
C MET A 3 -10.85 -19.07 2.87
N PHE A 4 -10.62 -18.51 1.68
CA PHE A 4 -9.43 -17.70 1.42
C PHE A 4 -9.72 -16.24 1.81
N VAL A 5 -8.78 -15.60 2.50
CA VAL A 5 -8.88 -14.22 3.00
C VAL A 5 -7.74 -13.40 2.37
N PRO A 6 -8.00 -12.69 1.27
CA PRO A 6 -7.00 -11.83 0.64
C PRO A 6 -6.74 -10.61 1.51
N ILE A 7 -5.46 -10.30 1.71
CA ILE A 7 -5.03 -9.05 2.32
C ILE A 7 -4.70 -8.06 1.20
N ILE A 8 -5.44 -6.97 1.16
CA ILE A 8 -5.29 -5.90 0.19
C ILE A 8 -4.43 -4.81 0.81
N LEU A 9 -3.45 -4.33 0.04
CA LEU A 9 -2.67 -3.16 0.38
C LEU A 9 -3.05 -2.02 -0.55
N GLY A 10 -2.85 -0.79 -0.11
CA GLY A 10 -2.94 0.35 -1.01
C GLY A 10 -2.19 1.55 -0.48
N SER A 11 -1.84 2.48 -1.34
CA SER A 11 -1.28 3.76 -0.93
C SER A 11 -1.90 4.89 -1.73
N ASN A 12 -1.83 6.08 -1.16
CA ASN A 12 -2.24 7.31 -1.82
C ASN A 12 -1.34 8.43 -1.30
N LYS A 13 -0.60 9.11 -2.18
CA LYS A 13 0.19 10.27 -1.78
C LYS A 13 -0.75 11.46 -1.51
N THR A 14 -0.70 12.01 -0.30
CA THR A 14 -1.61 13.10 0.13
C THR A 14 -0.85 14.31 0.69
N THR A 15 -1.18 15.51 0.23
CA THR A 15 -0.69 16.78 0.77
C THR A 15 -1.52 17.19 1.98
N VAL A 16 -0.88 17.39 3.14
CA VAL A 16 -1.54 17.67 4.43
C VAL A 16 -1.48 19.14 4.81
N SER A 17 -0.53 19.92 4.28
CA SER A 17 -0.55 21.38 4.41
C SER A 17 0.00 22.09 3.18
N VAL A 18 -0.73 23.12 2.72
CA VAL A 18 -0.36 23.95 1.55
C VAL A 18 0.24 25.29 1.98
N ALA A 19 -0.20 25.86 3.12
CA ALA A 19 0.15 27.23 3.51
C ALA A 19 1.39 27.34 4.44
N THR A 20 1.86 26.25 5.05
CA THR A 20 2.85 26.31 6.15
C THR A 20 3.98 25.29 6.02
N GLY A 21 4.34 24.87 4.80
CA GLY A 21 5.57 24.10 4.57
C GLY A 21 5.51 22.89 3.63
N ASN A 22 4.52 22.81 2.71
CA ASN A 22 4.40 21.71 1.74
C ASN A 22 4.66 20.32 2.37
N ASN A 23 3.87 19.97 3.39
CA ASN A 23 3.98 18.65 4.00
C ASN A 23 3.12 17.65 3.22
N GLU A 24 3.81 16.65 2.70
CA GLU A 24 3.22 15.51 2.02
C GLU A 24 3.43 14.27 2.88
N TYR A 25 2.42 13.41 2.92
CA TYR A 25 2.50 12.09 3.52
C TYR A 25 2.10 11.05 2.48
N TRP A 26 2.68 9.86 2.60
CA TRP A 26 2.36 8.74 1.73
C TRP A 26 1.96 7.53 2.55
N PRO A 27 0.74 7.52 3.11
CA PRO A 27 0.24 6.41 3.91
C PRO A 27 0.11 5.12 3.08
N ILE A 28 0.40 3.99 3.71
CA ILE A 28 0.07 2.65 3.25
C ILE A 28 -1.08 2.13 4.11
N TYR A 29 -2.13 1.66 3.46
CA TYR A 29 -3.30 1.06 4.07
C TYR A 29 -3.29 -0.46 3.87
N ILE A 30 -3.89 -1.17 4.82
CA ILE A 30 -4.09 -2.61 4.80
C ILE A 30 -5.57 -2.93 5.06
N SER A 31 -6.13 -3.89 4.34
CA SER A 31 -7.53 -4.29 4.45
C SER A 31 -7.69 -5.79 4.19
N THR A 32 -8.73 -6.38 4.77
CA THR A 32 -9.21 -7.68 4.32
C THR A 32 -10.08 -7.51 3.08
N GLY A 33 -9.95 -8.36 2.06
CA GLY A 33 -10.70 -8.24 0.80
C GLY A 33 -12.04 -8.97 0.79
N ASN A 34 -12.36 -9.77 1.80
CA ASN A 34 -13.67 -10.44 1.95
C ASN A 34 -14.73 -9.57 2.63
N VAL A 35 -14.48 -8.27 2.73
CA VAL A 35 -15.42 -7.32 3.32
C VAL A 35 -16.37 -6.81 2.24
N HIS A 36 -17.63 -6.63 2.60
CA HIS A 36 -18.61 -6.06 1.68
C HIS A 36 -18.26 -4.58 1.41
N ASN A 37 -18.56 -4.08 0.22
CA ASN A 37 -18.24 -2.70 -0.19
C ASN A 37 -18.81 -1.63 0.76
N CYS A 38 -19.91 -1.92 1.45
CA CYS A 38 -20.44 -1.02 2.47
C CYS A 38 -19.49 -0.82 3.67
N ALA A 39 -18.66 -1.81 4.01
CA ALA A 39 -17.64 -1.70 5.06
C ALA A 39 -16.39 -0.93 4.60
N HIS A 40 -16.13 -0.90 3.29
CA HIS A 40 -15.11 -0.02 2.69
C HIS A 40 -15.56 1.44 2.65
N ARG A 41 -16.84 1.69 2.34
CA ARG A 41 -17.38 3.05 2.14
C ARG A 41 -18.00 3.66 3.39
N GLY A 42 -18.53 2.83 4.30
CA GLY A 42 -19.17 3.24 5.53
C GLY A 42 -18.21 3.15 6.71
N HIS A 43 -17.79 4.31 7.22
CA HIS A 43 -17.06 4.46 8.49
C HIS A 43 -15.66 3.80 8.59
N GLY A 44 -15.04 3.40 7.48
CA GLY A 44 -13.61 3.04 7.43
C GLY A 44 -13.20 1.82 8.27
N GLN A 45 -14.15 0.99 8.71
CA GLN A 45 -13.89 -0.10 9.67
C GLN A 45 -13.13 -1.29 9.06
N ALA A 46 -13.00 -1.35 7.72
CA ALA A 46 -12.29 -2.42 7.04
C ALA A 46 -10.83 -2.09 6.67
N VAL A 47 -10.43 -0.82 6.77
CA VAL A 47 -9.12 -0.33 6.30
C VAL A 47 -8.35 0.25 7.47
N SER A 48 -7.15 -0.26 7.70
CA SER A 48 -6.23 0.21 8.74
C SER A 48 -5.00 0.88 8.13
N LEU A 49 -4.43 1.87 8.82
CA LEU A 49 -3.14 2.44 8.44
C LEU A 49 -2.01 1.49 8.88
N LEU A 50 -1.19 1.05 7.92
CA LEU A 50 -0.02 0.20 8.18
C LEU A 50 1.24 1.03 8.47
N GLY A 51 1.40 2.18 7.80
CA GLY A 51 2.57 3.03 7.96
C GLY A 51 2.68 4.10 6.88
N PHE A 52 3.87 4.69 6.74
CA PHE A 52 4.16 5.74 5.76
C PHE A 52 5.36 5.36 4.89
N LEU A 53 5.24 5.58 3.58
CA LEU A 53 6.34 5.46 2.63
C LEU A 53 7.27 6.66 2.72
N SER A 54 8.53 6.42 2.41
CA SER A 54 9.56 7.45 2.39
C SER A 54 9.38 8.38 1.19
N ILE A 55 9.25 9.68 1.45
CA ILE A 55 9.21 10.72 0.41
C ILE A 55 10.58 11.42 0.42
N PRO A 56 11.39 11.30 -0.64
CA PRO A 56 12.59 12.11 -0.75
C PRO A 56 12.18 13.55 -1.05
N LYS A 57 12.37 14.46 -0.08
CA LYS A 57 12.20 15.90 -0.33
C LYS A 57 13.52 16.48 -0.84
N SER A 58 13.52 17.10 -2.01
CA SER A 58 14.62 17.99 -2.41
C SER A 58 14.40 19.38 -1.78
N LYS A 59 15.47 20.13 -1.54
CA LYS A 59 15.38 21.45 -0.86
C LYS A 59 14.71 22.54 -1.72
N ASN A 60 14.46 22.28 -3.00
CA ASN A 60 13.87 23.23 -3.94
C ASN A 60 12.69 22.59 -4.66
N THR A 61 11.51 23.17 -4.53
CA THR A 61 10.25 22.74 -5.16
C THR A 61 10.29 22.75 -6.69
N ILE A 62 11.21 23.53 -7.29
CA ILE A 62 11.51 23.54 -8.74
C ILE A 62 12.31 22.30 -9.13
N ALA A 63 13.14 21.80 -8.21
CA ALA A 63 14.04 20.69 -8.47
C ALA A 63 13.30 19.35 -8.48
N ASP A 64 12.14 19.22 -7.82
CA ASP A 64 11.29 18.03 -7.98
C ASP A 64 10.79 17.87 -9.44
N GLN A 65 10.68 18.97 -10.21
CA GLN A 65 10.39 18.97 -11.65
C GLN A 65 11.66 18.84 -12.51
N GLU A 66 12.78 19.43 -12.10
CA GLU A 66 14.06 19.31 -12.84
C GLU A 66 14.70 17.91 -12.69
N PHE A 67 14.64 17.32 -11.51
CA PHE A 67 15.15 15.97 -11.22
C PHE A 67 14.23 14.84 -11.71
N GLU A 68 13.02 15.14 -12.20
CA GLU A 68 12.23 14.16 -12.96
C GLU A 68 12.92 13.75 -14.26
N SER A 69 13.83 14.59 -14.78
CA SER A 69 14.63 14.26 -15.97
C SER A 69 15.92 13.48 -15.64
N ASP A 70 16.38 13.52 -14.38
CA ASP A 70 17.61 12.84 -13.95
C ASP A 70 17.36 11.34 -13.73
N SER A 71 18.05 10.51 -14.51
CA SER A 71 17.94 9.06 -14.44
C SER A 71 18.44 8.45 -13.13
N GLU A 72 19.45 9.05 -12.49
CA GLU A 72 19.99 8.58 -11.22
C GLU A 72 18.99 8.87 -10.09
N PHE A 73 18.47 10.10 -10.02
CA PHE A 73 17.48 10.49 -9.03
C PHE A 73 16.19 9.68 -9.13
N ARG A 74 15.70 9.42 -10.36
CA ARG A 74 14.54 8.53 -10.59
C ARG A 74 14.79 7.11 -10.07
N THR A 75 16.00 6.60 -10.28
CA THR A 75 16.39 5.27 -9.81
C THR A 75 16.50 5.23 -8.30
N PHE A 76 17.07 6.25 -7.68
CA PHE A 76 17.08 6.43 -6.23
C PHE A 76 15.66 6.49 -5.65
N ARG A 77 14.76 7.31 -6.22
CA ARG A 77 13.37 7.42 -5.77
C ARG A 77 12.62 6.09 -5.88
N ARG A 78 12.81 5.35 -6.98
CA ARG A 78 12.27 3.98 -7.14
C ARG A 78 12.81 3.04 -6.06
N HIS A 79 14.13 3.01 -5.85
CA HIS A 79 14.74 2.18 -4.80
C HIS A 79 14.22 2.53 -3.41
N LEU A 80 14.11 3.82 -3.08
CA LEU A 80 13.61 4.28 -1.78
C LEU A 80 12.15 3.88 -1.56
N PHE A 81 11.31 4.03 -2.59
CA PHE A 81 9.91 3.59 -2.56
C PHE A 81 9.82 2.08 -2.37
N HIS A 82 10.52 1.28 -3.18
CA HIS A 82 10.48 -0.19 -3.08
C HIS A 82 11.07 -0.71 -1.77
N SER A 83 12.10 -0.05 -1.23
CA SER A 83 12.69 -0.43 0.07
C SER A 83 11.72 -0.16 1.22
N SER A 84 11.07 1.01 1.22
CA SER A 84 10.07 1.35 2.24
C SER A 84 8.81 0.48 2.13
N LEU A 85 8.35 0.19 0.91
CA LEU A 85 7.25 -0.75 0.67
C LEU A 85 7.61 -2.16 1.13
N THR A 86 8.83 -2.64 0.81
CA THR A 86 9.30 -3.96 1.25
C THR A 86 9.36 -4.06 2.77
N ALA A 87 9.84 -3.00 3.44
CA ALA A 87 9.83 -2.96 4.90
C ALA A 87 8.41 -3.05 5.47
N ALA A 88 7.47 -2.27 4.93
CA ALA A 88 6.08 -2.31 5.38
C ALA A 88 5.41 -3.67 5.12
N VAL A 89 5.61 -4.24 3.93
CA VAL A 89 5.09 -5.57 3.57
C VAL A 89 5.73 -6.65 4.42
N ARG A 90 7.02 -6.55 4.75
CA ARG A 90 7.71 -7.49 5.63
C ARG A 90 7.13 -7.47 7.05
N ILE A 91 6.92 -6.28 7.62
CA ILE A 91 6.27 -6.14 8.93
C ILE A 91 4.85 -6.75 8.90
N ALA A 92 4.06 -6.41 7.88
CA ALA A 92 2.69 -6.90 7.75
C ALA A 92 2.64 -8.42 7.52
N ALA A 93 3.33 -8.91 6.50
CA ALA A 93 3.21 -10.27 6.00
C ALA A 93 4.10 -11.28 6.71
N LEU A 94 5.36 -10.93 7.02
CA LEU A 94 6.34 -11.90 7.52
C LEU A 94 6.38 -11.98 9.05
N GLU A 95 6.21 -10.86 9.75
CA GLU A 95 6.30 -10.85 11.22
C GLU A 95 4.94 -11.13 11.87
N THR A 96 3.86 -10.57 11.32
CA THR A 96 2.54 -10.63 11.96
C THR A 96 1.63 -11.72 11.38
N MET A 97 1.56 -11.83 10.05
CA MET A 97 0.59 -12.72 9.37
C MET A 97 1.17 -14.05 8.85
N HIS A 98 2.49 -14.22 8.87
CA HIS A 98 3.16 -15.38 8.27
C HIS A 98 2.64 -16.73 8.79
N PRO A 99 2.39 -16.93 10.10
CA PRO A 99 1.83 -18.18 10.58
C PRO A 99 0.46 -18.50 9.98
N ALA A 100 -0.39 -17.48 9.83
CA ALA A 100 -1.76 -17.60 9.30
C ALA A 100 -1.79 -17.74 7.76
N MET A 101 -0.71 -17.39 7.08
CA MET A 101 -0.52 -17.68 5.64
C MET A 101 -0.07 -19.12 5.38
N LEU A 102 0.69 -19.72 6.31
CA LEU A 102 1.17 -21.10 6.18
C LEU A 102 0.17 -22.15 6.66
N LYS A 103 -0.56 -21.84 7.72
CA LYS A 103 -1.53 -22.76 8.34
C LYS A 103 -2.89 -22.07 8.45
N PRO A 104 -3.97 -22.69 7.96
CA PRO A 104 -5.30 -22.12 8.08
C PRO A 104 -5.69 -21.95 9.56
N GLU A 105 -6.24 -20.79 9.91
CA GLU A 105 -6.75 -20.50 11.25
C GLU A 105 -8.26 -20.71 11.31
N VAL A 106 -8.79 -21.17 12.46
CA VAL A 106 -10.24 -21.29 12.64
C VAL A 106 -10.80 -19.94 13.08
N THR A 107 -11.52 -19.27 12.18
CA THR A 107 -12.05 -17.92 12.40
C THR A 107 -13.58 -17.92 12.39
N LEU A 108 -14.17 -17.20 13.33
CA LEU A 108 -15.61 -16.93 13.35
C LEU A 108 -15.93 -15.87 12.28
N CYS A 109 -16.75 -16.23 11.30
CA CYS A 109 -17.18 -15.33 10.25
C CYS A 109 -18.41 -14.51 10.68
N ALA A 110 -18.67 -13.40 9.98
CA ALA A 110 -19.80 -12.51 10.26
C ALA A 110 -21.18 -13.19 10.12
N ASP A 111 -21.25 -14.31 9.40
CA ASP A 111 -22.45 -15.14 9.27
C ASP A 111 -22.64 -16.13 10.44
N GLY A 112 -21.82 -16.04 11.49
CA GLY A 112 -21.87 -16.90 12.68
C GLY A 112 -21.21 -18.27 12.51
N HIS A 113 -20.63 -18.58 11.34
CA HIS A 113 -20.03 -19.88 11.09
C HIS A 113 -18.51 -19.86 11.25
N TYR A 114 -17.97 -20.93 11.83
CA TYR A 114 -16.53 -21.14 11.89
C TYR A 114 -16.01 -21.69 10.57
N ARG A 115 -14.96 -21.06 10.04
CA ARG A 115 -14.30 -21.47 8.80
C ARG A 115 -12.80 -21.51 9.01
N ARG A 116 -12.12 -22.39 8.27
CA ARG A 116 -10.65 -22.40 8.18
C ARG A 116 -10.23 -21.30 7.21
N ALA A 117 -9.81 -20.16 7.75
CA ALA A 117 -9.32 -19.01 7.02
C ALA A 117 -7.87 -19.22 6.58
N ILE A 118 -7.63 -19.07 5.28
CA ILE A 118 -6.29 -19.11 4.67
C ILE A 118 -5.98 -17.70 4.24
N TYR A 119 -4.99 -17.07 4.88
CA TYR A 119 -4.62 -15.69 4.57
C TYR A 119 -3.59 -15.65 3.44
N GLY A 120 -3.66 -14.63 2.60
CA GLY A 120 -2.69 -14.43 1.53
C GLY A 120 -2.58 -12.97 1.15
N ILE A 121 -1.38 -12.51 0.79
CA ILE A 121 -1.21 -11.19 0.18
C ILE A 121 -1.93 -11.21 -1.17
N GLY A 122 -2.86 -10.27 -1.34
CA GLY A 122 -3.65 -10.10 -2.54
C GLY A 122 -3.23 -8.87 -3.33
N LEU A 123 -4.21 -8.04 -3.68
CA LEU A 123 -4.05 -6.89 -4.57
C LEU A 123 -3.35 -5.71 -3.87
N TYR A 124 -2.54 -4.98 -4.63
CA TYR A 124 -2.10 -3.63 -4.29
C TYR A 124 -2.94 -2.62 -5.07
N ILE A 125 -3.76 -1.83 -4.38
CA ILE A 125 -4.60 -0.78 -4.97
C ILE A 125 -3.83 0.53 -4.97
N ALA A 126 -3.62 1.06 -6.16
CA ALA A 126 -2.95 2.33 -6.42
C ALA A 126 -3.64 3.01 -7.60
N ASP A 127 -3.62 4.33 -7.62
CA ASP A 127 -3.92 5.12 -8.82
C ASP A 127 -2.73 5.09 -9.80
N TYR A 128 -2.91 5.71 -10.96
CA TYR A 128 -1.99 5.55 -12.09
C TYR A 128 -0.53 5.95 -11.79
N PRO A 129 -0.24 7.10 -11.15
CA PRO A 129 1.14 7.50 -10.87
C PRO A 129 1.86 6.49 -9.96
N GLU A 130 1.15 5.99 -8.96
CA GLU A 130 1.58 4.96 -8.00
C GLU A 130 1.81 3.62 -8.70
N GLN A 131 0.92 3.22 -9.61
CA GLN A 131 1.08 2.02 -10.43
C GLN A 131 2.33 2.09 -11.31
N ALA A 132 2.58 3.25 -11.93
CA ALA A 132 3.77 3.46 -12.74
C ALA A 132 5.05 3.33 -11.90
N LEU A 133 5.04 3.88 -10.67
CA LEU A 133 6.15 3.78 -9.74
C LEU A 133 6.39 2.33 -9.26
N LEU A 134 5.32 1.60 -8.93
CA LEU A 134 5.37 0.18 -8.57
C LEU A 134 5.95 -0.68 -9.70
N ALA A 135 5.49 -0.46 -10.92
CA ALA A 135 5.98 -1.17 -12.10
C ALA A 135 7.35 -0.68 -12.59
N CYS A 136 7.93 0.35 -11.93
CA CYS A 136 9.18 0.99 -12.34
C CYS A 136 9.17 1.57 -13.77
N ILE A 137 8.01 1.86 -14.34
CA ILE A 137 7.86 2.40 -15.69
C ILE A 137 7.87 3.93 -15.71
N VAL A 138 7.99 4.51 -16.89
CA VAL A 138 7.87 5.97 -17.10
C VAL A 138 6.40 6.37 -17.05
N GLN A 139 6.06 7.45 -16.34
CA GLN A 139 4.71 8.00 -16.36
C GLN A 139 4.33 8.45 -17.78
N GLY A 140 3.06 8.29 -18.14
CA GLY A 140 2.56 8.56 -19.48
C GLY A 140 2.75 7.39 -20.46
N TRP A 141 3.51 6.36 -20.08
CA TRP A 141 3.57 5.10 -20.81
C TRP A 141 2.51 4.17 -20.24
N CYS A 142 1.78 3.47 -21.10
CA CYS A 142 0.72 2.56 -20.63
C CYS A 142 1.35 1.39 -19.84
N PRO A 143 0.96 1.13 -18.58
CA PRO A 143 1.40 -0.03 -17.80
C PRO A 143 0.76 -1.35 -18.26
N LYS A 144 0.16 -1.38 -19.46
CA LYS A 144 -0.46 -2.58 -20.05
C LYS A 144 0.33 -3.04 -21.26
#